data_AF-A0A3B0P8C6-F1
#
_entry.id   AF-A0A3B0P8C6-F1
#
_cell.length_a   1.000
_cell.length_b   1.000
_cell.length_c   1.000
_cell.angle_alpha   90.00
_cell.angle_beta   90.00
_cell.angle_gamma   90.00
#
_symmetry.space_group_name_H-M   'P 1'
#
loop_
_entity.id
_entity.type
_entity.pdbx_description
1 polymer ?
#
loop_
_entity_poly.entity_id
_entity_poly.type
_entity_poly.pdbx_seq_one_letter_code
_entity_poly.pdbx_strand_id
1 'polypeptide(L)'
;MIAFDEVHFFDMSIVAEIQKLIEKKYKVIVSGLDMDYLGKPFEVVSQLCCLADKIKKLKAVCMNCHGVANMTYRKVDNNERNLLGDSEYEARCRNCHKLR
;
A
#
# COMPACT_ATOMS: atom_id res chain seq x y z
N MET A 1 -2.45 17.53 13.97
CA MET A 1 -2.35 16.67 12.77
C MET A 1 -1.86 15.32 13.24
N ILE A 2 -2.44 14.24 12.75
CA ILE A 2 -2.08 12.86 13.13
C ILE A 2 -1.74 12.12 11.84
N ALA A 3 -0.61 11.43 11.81
CA ALA A 3 -0.15 10.69 10.65
C ALA A 3 -0.02 9.20 11.00
N PHE A 4 -0.61 8.35 10.16
CA PHE A 4 -0.45 6.91 10.22
C PHE A 4 0.37 6.45 9.03
N ASP A 5 1.47 5.76 9.30
CA ASP A 5 2.31 5.16 8.27
C ASP A 5 2.08 3.65 8.23
N GLU A 6 2.26 3.08 7.05
CA GLU A 6 2.06 1.66 6.78
C GLU A 6 0.74 1.07 7.29
N VAL A 7 -0.37 1.78 7.02
CA VAL A 7 -1.72 1.40 7.52
C VAL A 7 -2.18 0.02 7.07
N HIS A 8 -1.56 -0.54 6.03
CA HIS A 8 -1.83 -1.88 5.53
C HIS A 8 -1.43 -3.00 6.51
N PHE A 9 -0.62 -2.72 7.54
CA PHE A 9 -0.31 -3.65 8.63
C PHE A 9 -1.34 -3.66 9.77
N PHE A 10 -2.19 -2.64 9.85
CA PHE A 10 -3.21 -2.56 10.89
C PHE A 10 -4.40 -3.46 10.55
N ASP A 11 -5.18 -3.84 11.56
CA ASP A 11 -6.47 -4.48 11.34
C ASP A 11 -7.54 -3.46 10.95
N MET A 12 -8.72 -3.95 10.56
CA MET A 12 -9.83 -3.12 10.08
C MET A 12 -10.37 -2.11 11.11
N SER A 13 -10.11 -2.28 12.40
CA SER A 13 -10.56 -1.34 13.43
C SER A 13 -9.94 0.06 13.27
N ILE A 14 -8.77 0.15 12.61
CA ILE A 14 -8.09 1.43 12.36
C ILE A 14 -8.95 2.41 11.56
N VAL A 15 -9.84 1.90 10.70
CA VAL A 15 -10.76 2.72 9.90
C VAL A 15 -11.71 3.49 10.82
N ALA A 16 -12.30 2.80 11.80
CA ALA A 16 -13.20 3.42 12.77
C ALA A 16 -12.46 4.40 13.69
N GLU A 17 -11.23 4.07 14.12
CA GLU A 17 -10.41 4.98 14.93
C GLU A 17 -10.03 6.25 14.18
N ILE A 18 -9.66 6.14 12.90
CA ILE A 18 -9.38 7.30 12.04
C ILE A 18 -10.63 8.18 11.91
N GLN A 19 -11.82 7.59 11.69
CA GLN A 19 -13.07 8.34 11.61
C GLN A 19 -13.35 9.14 12.89
N LYS A 20 -13.17 8.54 14.08
CA LYS A 20 -13.31 9.25 15.37
C LYS A 20 -12.36 10.44 15.49
N LEU A 21 -11.14 10.35 14.96
CA LEU A 21 -10.18 11.47 14.95
C LEU A 21 -10.65 12.59 14.00
N ILE A 22 -11.20 12.25 12.85
CA ILE A 22 -11.76 13.22 11.90
C ILE A 22 -12.96 13.95 12.52
N GLU A 23 -13.86 13.25 13.22
CA GLU A 23 -14.99 13.83 13.96
C GLU A 23 -14.51 14.86 14.99
N LYS A 24 -13.39 14.57 15.67
CA LYS A 24 -12.70 15.47 16.60
C LYS A 24 -11.92 16.61 15.91
N LYS A 25 -12.09 16.80 14.60
CA LYS A 25 -11.47 17.86 13.78
C LYS A 25 -9.95 17.75 13.64
N TYR A 26 -9.37 16.57 13.85
CA TYR A 26 -7.97 16.35 13.51
C TYR A 26 -7.79 16.20 12.00
N LYS A 27 -6.79 16.89 11.45
CA LYS A 27 -6.24 16.56 10.13
C LYS A 27 -5.50 15.23 10.23
N VAL A 28 -5.99 14.21 9.53
CA VAL A 28 -5.39 12.87 9.45
C VAL A 28 -4.70 12.68 8.10
N ILE A 29 -3.49 12.13 8.10
CA ILE A 29 -2.75 11.72 6.91
C ILE A 29 -2.44 10.23 7.04
N VAL A 30 -2.69 9.46 5.99
CA VAL A 30 -2.42 8.02 5.96
C VAL A 30 -1.47 7.67 4.82
N SER A 31 -0.58 6.73 5.07
CA SER A 31 0.35 6.14 4.10
C SER A 31 0.27 4.62 4.19
N GLY A 32 0.43 3.93 3.06
CA GLY A 32 0.44 2.47 3.00
C GLY A 32 0.35 1.93 1.57
N LEU A 33 0.55 0.62 1.45
CA LEU A 33 0.45 -0.10 0.19
C LEU A 33 -1.00 -0.39 -0.18
N ASP A 34 -1.37 -0.10 -1.42
CA ASP A 34 -2.72 -0.36 -1.92
C ASP A 34 -2.93 -1.81 -2.36
N MET A 35 -1.84 -2.49 -2.78
CA MET A 35 -1.84 -3.88 -3.21
C MET A 35 -0.64 -4.63 -2.65
N ASP A 36 -0.80 -5.93 -2.42
CA ASP A 36 0.30 -6.84 -2.10
C ASP A 36 1.10 -7.26 -3.35
N TYR A 37 2.10 -8.12 -3.15
CA TYR A 37 2.98 -8.59 -4.22
C TYR A 37 2.26 -9.42 -5.31
N LEU A 38 1.07 -9.97 -5.01
CA LEU A 38 0.21 -10.68 -5.95
C LEU A 38 -0.74 -9.73 -6.69
N GLY A 39 -0.69 -8.43 -6.40
CA GLY A 39 -1.62 -7.43 -6.93
C GLY A 39 -3.00 -7.49 -6.28
N LYS A 40 -3.15 -8.17 -5.13
CA LYS A 40 -4.42 -8.19 -4.39
C LYS A 40 -4.51 -6.96 -3.49
N PRO A 41 -5.68 -6.31 -3.40
CA PRO A 41 -5.82 -5.12 -2.60
C PRO A 41 -5.62 -5.38 -1.10
N PHE A 42 -5.06 -4.40 -0.39
CA PHE A 42 -5.16 -4.34 1.07
C PHE A 42 -6.50 -3.72 1.44
N GLU A 43 -7.29 -4.44 2.25
CA GLU A 43 -8.67 -4.04 2.58
C GLU A 43 -8.72 -2.72 3.35
N VAL A 44 -7.85 -2.55 4.34
CA VAL A 44 -7.74 -1.30 5.12
C VAL A 44 -7.49 -0.10 4.21
N VAL A 45 -6.49 -0.17 3.34
CA VAL A 45 -6.15 0.92 2.42
C VAL A 45 -7.28 1.17 1.42
N SER A 46 -7.92 0.11 0.93
CA SER A 46 -9.06 0.22 0.02
C SER A 46 -10.23 0.98 0.65
N GLN A 47 -10.59 0.67 1.90
CA GLN A 47 -11.65 1.38 2.61
C GLN A 47 -11.27 2.83 2.92
N LEU A 48 -10.05 3.08 3.40
CA LEU A 48 -9.57 4.43 3.66
C LEU A 48 -9.55 5.29 2.38
N CYS A 49 -9.17 4.71 1.24
CA CYS A 49 -9.26 5.38 -0.05
C CYS A 49 -10.70 5.79 -0.40
N CYS A 50 -11.69 4.93 -0.17
CA CYS A 50 -13.10 5.28 -0.43
C CYS A 50 -13.61 6.43 0.45
N LEU A 51 -13.07 6.57 1.66
CA LEU A 51 -13.49 7.58 2.63
C LEU A 51 -12.67 8.88 2.57
N ALA A 52 -11.52 8.88 1.92
CA ALA A 52 -10.59 10.01 1.96
C ALA A 52 -11.05 11.20 1.12
N ASP A 53 -10.91 12.42 1.66
CA ASP A 53 -11.15 13.67 0.91
C ASP A 53 -10.17 13.86 -0.25
N LYS A 54 -8.94 13.31 -0.11
CA LYS A 54 -7.89 13.42 -1.12
C LYS A 54 -7.04 12.15 -1.16
N ILE A 55 -6.85 11.62 -2.36
CA ILE A 55 -6.01 10.45 -2.62
C ILE A 55 -4.84 10.86 -3.53
N LYS A 56 -3.63 10.44 -3.18
CA LYS A 56 -2.46 10.55 -4.04
C LYS A 56 -1.81 9.18 -4.19
N LYS A 57 -1.97 8.57 -5.36
CA LYS A 57 -1.33 7.29 -5.70
C LYS A 57 0.06 7.52 -6.26
N LEU A 58 1.08 7.24 -5.46
CA LEU A 58 2.47 7.38 -5.87
C LEU A 58 2.88 6.28 -6.86
N LYS A 59 3.95 6.54 -7.61
CA LYS A 59 4.48 5.69 -8.66
C LYS A 59 5.98 5.57 -8.48
N ALA A 60 6.51 4.38 -8.71
CA ALA A 60 7.94 4.12 -8.68
C ALA A 60 8.48 4.00 -10.12
N VAL A 61 9.79 3.75 -10.24
CA VAL A 61 10.44 3.39 -11.51
C VAL A 61 10.56 1.86 -11.58
N CYS A 62 10.23 1.28 -12.73
CA CYS A 62 10.33 -0.16 -12.94
C CYS A 62 11.79 -0.59 -13.02
N MET A 63 12.21 -1.52 -12.16
CA MET A 63 13.59 -2.03 -12.14
C MET A 63 13.94 -2.92 -13.33
N ASN A 64 12.98 -3.25 -14.21
CA ASN A 64 13.22 -4.03 -15.43
C ASN A 64 13.41 -3.16 -16.68
N CYS A 65 12.45 -2.28 -16.91
CA CYS A 65 12.30 -1.53 -18.15
C CYS A 65 12.39 -0.02 -17.97
N HIS A 66 12.61 0.44 -16.73
CA HIS A 66 12.74 1.85 -16.35
C HIS A 66 11.51 2.72 -16.65
N GLY A 67 10.37 2.11 -17.00
CA GLY A 67 9.08 2.80 -17.12
C GLY A 67 8.38 3.02 -15.77
N VAL A 68 7.14 3.50 -15.80
CA VAL A 68 6.33 3.75 -14.59
C VAL A 68 5.92 2.43 -13.93
N ALA A 69 6.31 2.24 -12.66
CA ALA A 69 5.97 1.07 -11.86
C ALA A 69 4.77 1.31 -10.94
N ASN A 70 3.95 0.25 -10.84
CA ASN A 70 2.67 0.24 -10.14
C ASN A 70 2.48 -0.99 -9.25
N MET A 71 3.44 -1.90 -9.26
CA MET A 71 3.31 -3.20 -8.62
C MET A 71 4.61 -3.51 -7.90
N THR A 72 4.48 -4.19 -6.77
CA THR A 72 5.59 -4.73 -6.01
C THR A 72 5.80 -6.17 -6.46
N TYR A 73 6.99 -6.50 -6.95
CA TYR A 73 7.37 -7.86 -7.31
C TYR A 73 8.22 -8.46 -6.19
N ARG A 74 7.92 -9.69 -5.79
CA ARG A 74 8.68 -10.44 -4.80
C ARG A 74 9.73 -11.31 -5.50
N LYS A 75 10.99 -11.20 -5.09
CA LYS A 75 12.13 -11.92 -5.69
C LYS A 75 12.37 -13.30 -5.08
N VAL A 76 11.97 -13.50 -3.82
CA VAL A 76 12.11 -14.78 -3.12
C VAL A 76 10.87 -15.65 -3.22
N ASP A 77 11.11 -16.95 -3.19
CA ASP A 77 10.07 -17.97 -3.09
C ASP A 77 9.61 -18.10 -1.63
N ASN A 78 8.78 -17.15 -1.20
CA ASN A 78 8.09 -17.18 0.09
C ASN A 78 6.63 -16.75 -0.14
N ASN A 79 5.69 -17.50 0.44
CA ASN A 79 4.25 -17.29 0.32
C ASN A 79 3.64 -16.43 1.44
N GLU A 80 4.43 -16.01 2.43
CA GLU A 80 3.95 -15.13 3.50
C GLU A 80 3.56 -13.76 2.95
N ARG A 81 2.31 -13.34 3.15
CA ARG A 81 1.83 -12.06 2.61
C ARG A 81 2.64 -10.87 3.15
N ASN A 82 3.00 -10.91 4.43
CA ASN A 82 3.71 -9.86 5.14
C ASN A 82 5.15 -10.30 5.45
N LEU A 83 6.00 -10.37 4.43
CA LEU A 83 7.43 -10.59 4.62
C LEU A 83 8.12 -9.22 4.74
N LEU A 84 8.73 -8.95 5.89
CA LEU A 84 9.49 -7.74 6.15
C LEU A 84 10.87 -7.82 5.47
N GLY A 85 11.26 -6.75 4.78
CA GLY A 85 12.58 -6.61 4.16
C GLY A 85 12.52 -5.89 2.83
N ASP A 86 13.57 -5.16 2.48
CA ASP A 86 13.62 -4.36 1.25
C ASP A 86 14.29 -5.11 0.09
N SER A 87 15.29 -5.94 0.42
CA SER A 87 16.05 -6.74 -0.56
C SER A 87 15.19 -7.76 -1.30
N GLU A 88 14.03 -8.10 -0.74
CA GLU A 88 13.13 -9.13 -1.25
C GLU A 88 12.13 -8.63 -2.28
N TYR A 89 12.05 -7.31 -2.47
CA TYR A 89 11.09 -6.70 -3.36
C TYR A 89 11.76 -5.78 -4.37
N GLU A 90 11.03 -5.51 -5.45
CA GLU A 90 11.39 -4.48 -6.41
C GLU A 90 10.13 -3.95 -7.10
N ALA A 91 10.18 -2.69 -7.53
CA ALA A 91 9.08 -2.09 -8.26
C ALA A 91 9.07 -2.57 -9.71
N ARG A 92 7.91 -3.07 -10.19
CA ARG A 92 7.69 -3.49 -11.57
C ARG A 92 6.49 -2.76 -12.18
N CYS A 93 6.55 -2.52 -13.49
CA CYS A 93 5.37 -2.11 -14.25
C CYS A 93 4.48 -3.34 -14.54
N ARG A 94 3.23 -3.11 -14.97
CA ARG A 94 2.27 -4.20 -15.25
C ARG A 94 2.79 -5.22 -16.28
N ASN A 95 3.57 -4.77 -17.26
CA ASN A 95 4.11 -5.66 -18.30
C ASN A 95 5.27 -6.52 -17.80
N CYS A 96 5.99 -6.05 -16.77
CA CYS A 96 7.16 -6.74 -16.21
C CYS A 96 6.83 -7.51 -14.94
N HIS A 97 5.67 -7.29 -14.33
CA HIS A 97 5.15 -8.08 -13.22
C HIS A 97 4.55 -9.38 -13.77
N LYS A 98 5.42 -10.36 -14.03
CA LYS A 98 5.03 -11.71 -14.40
C LYS A 98 5.21 -12.58 -13.16
N LEU A 99 4.10 -13.00 -12.56
CA LEU A 99 4.11 -13.98 -11.48
C LEU A 99 4.70 -15.29 -12.03
N ARG A 100 5.67 -15.86 -11.31
CA ARG A 100 6.25 -17.16 -11.64
C ARG A 100 5.27 -18.29 -11.35
#